data_AF-A0A482D3M0-F1
#
_entry.id   AF-A0A482D3M0-F1
#
_cell.length_a   1.000
_cell.length_b   1.000
_cell.length_c   1.000
_cell.angle_alpha   90.00
_cell.angle_beta   90.00
_cell.angle_gamma   90.00
#
_symmetry.space_group_name_H-M   'P 1'
#
loop_
_entity.id
_entity.type
_entity.pdbx_description
1 polymer ?
#
loop_
_entity_poly.entity_id
_entity_poly.type
_entity_poly.pdbx_seq_one_letter_code
_entity_poly.pdbx_strand_id
1 'polypeptide(L)'
;MIPLLFIFGFIAAYILGGRKIAIPYGIALTQSMWLTITLTVILDILEIPLFYFIYGKGRRMKALKNAKIDSKSHKERIKRYEVWHWAKELGTPGIFIISLLPSFGGGIWSSVLLAFMLKTEKKLAYFLIIAGSIVGTMFIAFFTHGIINFIKIIF
;
A
#
# COMPACT_ATOMS: atom_id res chain seq x y z
N MET A 1 1.68 3.64 28.25
CA MET A 1 0.53 2.90 27.67
C MET A 1 0.13 3.62 26.39
N ILE A 2 0.12 2.92 25.25
CA ILE A 2 -0.45 3.50 24.02
C ILE A 2 -1.96 3.58 24.26
N PRO A 3 -2.59 4.76 24.19
CA PRO A 3 -4.01 4.87 24.46
C PRO A 3 -4.79 4.07 23.42
N LEU A 4 -5.75 3.25 23.84
CA LEU A 4 -6.57 2.41 22.96
C LEU A 4 -7.19 3.23 21.80
N LEU A 5 -7.58 4.46 22.12
CA LEU A 5 -8.10 5.46 21.18
C LEU A 5 -7.15 5.73 20.00
N PHE A 6 -5.83 5.77 20.25
CA PHE A 6 -4.83 5.97 19.19
C PHE A 6 -4.84 4.80 18.21
N ILE A 7 -4.92 3.57 18.69
CA ILE A 7 -4.91 2.38 17.82
C ILE A 7 -6.15 2.41 16.90
N PHE A 8 -7.34 2.69 17.45
CA PHE A 8 -8.55 2.82 16.64
C PHE A 8 -8.48 3.97 15.64
N GLY A 9 -8.00 5.14 16.07
CA GLY A 9 -7.81 6.30 15.18
C GLY A 9 -6.81 6.02 14.07
N PHE A 10 -5.71 5.33 14.39
CA PHE A 10 -4.68 4.94 13.42
C PHE A 10 -5.23 3.95 12.39
N ILE A 11 -5.97 2.93 12.83
CA ILE A 11 -6.61 1.97 11.92
C ILE A 11 -7.63 2.68 11.02
N ALA A 12 -8.44 3.59 11.56
CA ALA A 12 -9.38 4.37 10.76
C ALA A 12 -8.67 5.24 9.71
N ALA A 13 -7.60 5.93 10.10
CA ALA A 13 -6.79 6.73 9.18
C ALA A 13 -6.13 5.85 8.10
N TYR A 14 -5.69 4.64 8.47
CA TYR A 14 -5.13 3.67 7.54
C TYR A 14 -6.16 3.16 6.53
N ILE A 15 -7.38 2.83 6.97
CA ILE A 15 -8.45 2.37 6.07
C ILE A 15 -8.89 3.49 5.13
N LEU A 16 -9.05 4.72 5.63
CA LEU A 16 -9.56 5.85 4.84
C LEU A 16 -8.51 6.43 3.88
N GLY A 17 -7.25 6.49 4.32
CA GLY A 17 -6.19 7.22 3.64
C GLY A 17 -4.96 6.40 3.26
N GLY A 18 -4.92 5.13 3.62
CA GLY A 18 -3.76 4.27 3.45
C GLY A 18 -2.53 4.77 4.22
N ARG A 19 -1.36 4.27 3.80
CA ARG A 19 -0.05 4.64 4.35
C ARG A 19 0.24 6.14 4.31
N LYS A 20 -0.23 6.85 3.28
CA LYS A 20 -0.02 8.29 3.08
C LYS A 20 -0.59 9.16 4.19
N ILE A 21 -1.72 8.76 4.77
CA ILE A 21 -2.38 9.53 5.84
C ILE A 21 -2.04 8.93 7.20
N ALA A 22 -2.07 7.59 7.32
CA ALA A 22 -1.81 6.92 8.58
C ALA A 22 -0.41 7.19 9.12
N ILE A 23 0.63 7.15 8.27
CA ILE A 23 2.01 7.32 8.74
C ILE A 23 2.25 8.74 9.29
N PRO A 24 1.92 9.83 8.57
CA PRO A 24 2.02 11.18 9.14
C PRO A 24 1.21 11.36 10.41
N TYR A 25 -0.02 10.87 10.44
CA TYR A 25 -0.89 10.93 11.62
C TYR A 25 -0.27 10.20 12.83
N GLY A 26 0.24 8.99 12.61
CA GLY A 26 0.90 8.19 13.65
C GLY A 26 2.15 8.84 14.22
N ILE A 27 3.01 9.37 13.35
CA ILE A 27 4.24 10.06 13.76
C ILE A 27 3.91 11.36 14.50
N ALA A 28 2.93 12.13 14.03
CA ALA A 28 2.53 13.39 14.67
C ALA A 28 2.01 13.18 16.11
N LEU A 29 1.23 12.11 16.34
CA LEU A 29 0.64 11.84 17.66
C LEU A 29 1.58 11.14 18.63
N THR A 30 2.32 10.12 18.17
CA THR A 30 3.14 9.29 19.07
C THR A 30 4.57 9.77 19.19
N GLN A 31 5.00 10.64 18.26
CA GLN A 31 6.40 11.04 18.04
C GLN A 31 7.37 9.86 17.84
N SER A 32 6.84 8.64 17.69
CA SER A 32 7.63 7.43 17.51
C SER A 32 7.46 6.92 16.09
N MET A 33 8.48 7.18 15.28
CA MET A 33 8.56 6.69 13.91
C MET A 33 8.51 5.15 13.86
N TRP A 34 9.27 4.49 14.74
CA TRP A 34 9.37 3.03 14.78
C TRP A 34 8.03 2.38 15.14
N LEU A 35 7.31 2.90 16.13
CA LEU A 35 5.99 2.40 16.48
C LEU A 35 5.03 2.46 15.27
N THR A 36 5.03 3.59 14.57
CA THR A 36 4.18 3.83 13.42
C THR A 36 4.53 2.88 12.26
N ILE A 37 5.82 2.68 11.98
CA ILE A 37 6.29 1.72 10.97
C ILE A 37 5.80 0.30 11.34
N THR A 38 6.02 -0.14 12.58
CA THR A 38 5.63 -1.49 13.02
C THR A 38 4.13 -1.72 12.88
N LEU A 39 3.29 -0.78 13.33
CA LEU A 39 1.84 -0.89 13.20
C LEU A 39 1.40 -0.95 11.74
N THR A 40 2.00 -0.11 10.88
CA THR A 40 1.70 -0.09 9.45
C THR A 40 2.05 -1.44 8.80
N VAL A 41 3.24 -1.98 9.09
CA VAL A 41 3.69 -3.27 8.52
C VAL A 41 2.83 -4.43 9.01
N ILE A 42 2.35 -4.40 10.26
CA ILE A 42 1.42 -5.43 10.77
C ILE A 42 0.10 -5.39 10.00
N LEU A 43 -0.49 -4.20 9.82
CA LEU A 43 -1.72 -4.04 9.03
C LEU A 43 -1.52 -4.50 7.59
N ASP A 44 -0.40 -4.09 6.99
CA ASP A 44 0.02 -4.51 5.66
C ASP A 44 0.05 -6.04 5.51
N ILE A 45 0.71 -6.75 6.44
CA ILE A 45 0.80 -8.22 6.41
C ILE A 45 -0.58 -8.87 6.56
N LEU A 46 -1.47 -8.30 7.37
CA LEU A 46 -2.83 -8.80 7.56
C LEU A 46 -3.73 -8.57 6.33
N GLU A 47 -3.47 -7.52 5.56
CA GLU A 47 -4.21 -7.23 4.33
C GLU A 47 -3.89 -8.20 3.19
N ILE A 48 -2.65 -8.68 3.07
CA ILE A 48 -2.23 -9.60 2.01
C ILE A 48 -3.13 -10.86 1.93
N PRO A 49 -3.34 -11.66 3.00
CA PRO A 49 -4.20 -12.84 2.96
C PRO A 49 -5.66 -12.51 2.68
N LEU A 50 -6.16 -11.38 3.22
CA LEU A 50 -7.52 -10.90 2.95
C LEU A 50 -7.72 -10.69 1.44
N PHE A 51 -6.79 -9.99 0.79
CA PHE A 51 -6.89 -9.73 -0.65
C PHE A 51 -6.68 -10.98 -1.50
N TYR A 52 -5.76 -11.87 -1.11
CA TYR A 52 -5.61 -13.16 -1.78
C TYR A 52 -6.89 -14.00 -1.71
N PHE A 53 -7.61 -13.95 -0.60
CA PHE A 53 -8.89 -14.64 -0.44
C PHE A 53 -9.99 -14.01 -1.32
N ILE A 54 -10.08 -12.69 -1.34
CA ILE A 54 -11.04 -11.94 -2.19
C ILE A 54 -10.80 -12.25 -3.67
N TYR A 55 -9.56 -12.14 -4.15
CA TYR A 55 -9.23 -12.41 -5.56
C TYR A 55 -9.33 -13.90 -5.91
N GLY A 56 -8.99 -14.80 -4.99
CA GLY A 56 -9.17 -16.23 -5.15
C GLY A 56 -10.64 -16.64 -5.32
N LYS A 57 -11.55 -16.04 -4.52
CA LYS A 57 -12.99 -16.23 -4.67
C LYS A 57 -13.56 -15.51 -5.90
N GLY A 58 -13.07 -14.31 -6.21
CA GLY A 58 -13.47 -13.54 -7.40
C GLY A 58 -13.25 -14.29 -8.72
N ARG A 59 -12.25 -15.19 -8.78
CA ARG A 59 -12.02 -16.06 -9.96
C ARG A 59 -13.18 -17.03 -10.25
N ARG A 60 -14.02 -17.37 -9.27
CA ARG A 60 -15.27 -18.15 -9.48
C ARG A 60 -16.39 -17.31 -10.10
N MET A 61 -16.35 -15.98 -9.98
CA MET A 61 -17.29 -15.09 -10.65
C MET A 61 -16.76 -14.73 -12.05
N LYS A 62 -17.14 -15.54 -13.04
CA LYS A 62 -16.95 -15.26 -14.49
C LYS A 62 -17.55 -13.92 -14.99
N ALA A 63 -18.14 -13.09 -14.12
CA ALA A 63 -18.94 -11.92 -14.48
C ALA A 63 -18.14 -10.64 -14.84
N LEU A 64 -16.84 -10.57 -14.53
CA LEU A 64 -16.02 -9.36 -14.78
C LEU A 64 -15.39 -9.30 -16.19
N LYS A 65 -15.77 -10.21 -17.10
CA LYS A 65 -15.27 -10.21 -18.48
C LYS A 65 -15.92 -9.13 -19.38
N ASN A 66 -17.00 -8.49 -18.92
CA ASN A 66 -17.82 -7.57 -19.73
C ASN A 66 -17.87 -6.10 -19.28
N ALA A 67 -17.09 -5.70 -18.27
CA ALA A 67 -17.03 -4.29 -17.90
C ALA A 67 -16.10 -3.51 -18.87
N LYS A 68 -16.65 -3.10 -20.02
CA LYS A 68 -16.09 -2.00 -20.81
C LYS A 68 -16.17 -0.74 -19.95
N ILE A 69 -15.09 -0.43 -19.24
CA ILE A 69 -14.99 0.80 -18.44
C ILE A 69 -14.66 1.95 -19.40
N ASP A 70 -15.64 2.84 -19.55
CA ASP A 70 -15.70 4.00 -20.42
C ASP A 70 -14.52 4.96 -20.18
N SER A 71 -13.91 5.41 -21.28
CA SER A 71 -12.54 5.93 -21.35
C SER A 71 -12.43 7.45 -21.19
N LYS A 72 -13.31 8.10 -20.41
CA LYS A 72 -13.40 9.58 -20.38
C LYS A 72 -12.95 10.29 -19.11
N SER A 73 -12.59 9.58 -18.04
CA SER A 73 -12.10 10.19 -16.78
C SER A 73 -10.54 10.34 -16.71
N HIS A 74 -9.86 10.26 -17.85
CA HIS A 74 -8.53 9.64 -17.96
C HIS A 74 -7.31 10.57 -17.97
N LYS A 75 -7.36 11.82 -17.49
CA LYS A 75 -6.17 12.72 -17.55
C LYS A 75 -5.29 12.75 -16.31
N GLU A 76 -5.84 12.52 -15.11
CA GLU A 76 -5.02 12.33 -13.89
C GLU A 76 -4.66 10.85 -13.62
N ARG A 77 -5.15 9.93 -14.44
CA ARG A 77 -4.83 8.48 -14.41
C ARG A 77 -3.59 8.11 -15.23
N ILE A 78 -3.04 9.04 -16.02
CA ILE A 78 -2.03 8.75 -17.06
C ILE A 78 -0.71 8.22 -16.47
N LYS A 79 -0.16 8.85 -15.44
CA LYS A 79 1.07 8.34 -14.78
C LYS A 79 0.86 7.01 -14.05
N ARG A 80 -0.36 6.72 -13.58
CA ARG A 80 -0.70 5.47 -12.86
C ARG A 80 -0.74 4.28 -13.81
N TYR A 81 -1.23 4.48 -15.03
CA TYR A 81 -1.17 3.46 -16.07
C TYR A 81 0.27 3.17 -16.49
N GLU A 82 1.12 4.18 -16.65
CA GLU A 82 2.53 3.96 -17.03
C GLU A 82 3.30 3.14 -16.00
N VAL A 83 3.22 3.49 -14.70
CA VAL A 83 3.94 2.74 -13.66
C VAL A 83 3.39 1.32 -13.52
N TRP A 84 2.07 1.15 -13.65
CA TRP A 84 1.46 -0.17 -13.66
C TRP A 84 1.87 -1.00 -14.89
N HIS A 85 1.90 -0.39 -16.07
CA HIS A 85 2.31 -1.04 -17.31
C HIS A 85 3.77 -1.46 -17.24
N TRP A 86 4.63 -0.55 -16.79
CA TRP A 86 6.05 -0.83 -16.60
C TRP A 86 6.29 -1.92 -15.57
N ALA A 87 5.59 -1.89 -14.43
CA ALA A 87 5.66 -2.95 -13.44
C ALA A 87 5.17 -4.30 -14.00
N LYS A 88 4.13 -4.30 -14.84
CA LYS A 88 3.67 -5.52 -15.51
C LYS A 88 4.71 -6.05 -16.49
N GLU A 89 5.35 -5.19 -17.27
CA GLU A 89 6.43 -5.55 -18.21
C GLU A 89 7.65 -6.13 -17.49
N LEU A 90 7.96 -5.62 -16.30
CA LEU A 90 9.02 -6.15 -15.44
C LEU A 90 8.68 -7.54 -14.85
N GLY A 91 7.42 -7.96 -14.89
CA GLY A 91 7.00 -9.24 -14.34
C GLY A 91 7.14 -9.31 -12.82
N THR A 92 7.76 -10.38 -12.30
CA THR A 92 7.84 -10.66 -10.86
C THR A 92 8.45 -9.52 -10.02
N PRO A 93 9.58 -8.89 -10.42
CA PRO A 93 10.09 -7.67 -9.77
C PRO A 93 9.08 -6.51 -9.70
N GLY A 94 8.17 -6.39 -10.66
CA GLY A 94 7.13 -5.35 -10.65
C GLY A 94 6.21 -5.39 -9.44
N ILE A 95 6.01 -6.57 -8.85
CA ILE A 95 5.21 -6.77 -7.63
C ILE A 95 5.80 -5.96 -6.46
N PHE A 96 7.13 -6.00 -6.32
CA PHE A 96 7.86 -5.24 -5.32
C PHE A 96 7.74 -3.73 -5.55
N ILE A 97 7.95 -3.28 -6.80
CA ILE A 97 7.90 -1.87 -7.17
C ILE A 97 6.51 -1.28 -6.90
N ILE A 98 5.45 -2.00 -7.25
CA ILE A 98 4.08 -1.56 -6.97
C ILE A 98 3.81 -1.53 -5.46
N SER A 99 4.40 -2.44 -4.67
CA SER A 99 4.17 -2.51 -3.21
C SER A 99 4.86 -1.38 -2.46
N LEU A 100 5.97 -0.90 -3.01
CA LEU A 100 6.74 0.23 -2.51
C LEU A 100 5.99 1.55 -2.62
N LEU A 101 5.15 1.69 -3.64
CA LEU A 101 4.39 2.91 -3.86
C LEU A 101 3.25 3.04 -2.84
N PRO A 102 3.11 4.19 -2.16
CA PRO A 102 2.06 4.35 -1.17
C PRO A 102 0.80 5.02 -1.75
N SER A 103 0.25 4.55 -2.86
CA SER A 103 -0.82 5.29 -3.57
C SER A 103 -2.13 4.53 -3.73
N PHE A 104 -3.26 5.22 -3.90
CA PHE A 104 -4.47 4.54 -4.37
C PHE A 104 -4.21 3.98 -5.79
N GLY A 105 -4.04 2.65 -5.87
CA GLY A 105 -3.60 1.92 -7.08
C GLY A 105 -2.13 1.47 -7.10
N GLY A 106 -1.37 1.71 -6.02
CA GLY A 106 -0.03 1.18 -5.78
C GLY A 106 0.13 0.88 -4.28
N GLY A 107 0.50 -0.35 -3.94
CA GLY A 107 0.47 -0.87 -2.58
C GLY A 107 -0.03 -2.31 -2.58
N ILE A 108 -0.33 -2.85 -1.41
CA ILE A 108 -0.63 -4.29 -1.26
C ILE A 108 -1.73 -4.75 -2.20
N TRP A 109 -2.85 -4.03 -2.28
CA TRP A 109 -3.97 -4.44 -3.11
C TRP A 109 -3.56 -4.62 -4.58
N SER A 110 -2.83 -3.64 -5.11
CA SER A 110 -2.38 -3.64 -6.51
C SER A 110 -1.25 -4.64 -6.75
N SER A 111 -0.37 -4.86 -5.77
CA SER A 111 0.68 -5.87 -5.88
C SER A 111 0.15 -7.30 -5.78
N VAL A 112 -0.86 -7.56 -4.93
CA VAL A 112 -1.56 -8.85 -4.87
C VAL A 112 -2.28 -9.10 -6.21
N LEU A 113 -2.94 -8.09 -6.77
CA LEU A 113 -3.57 -8.19 -8.09
C LEU A 113 -2.54 -8.51 -9.18
N LEU A 114 -1.42 -7.79 -9.20
CA LEU A 114 -0.35 -7.99 -10.18
C LEU A 114 0.26 -9.39 -10.05
N ALA A 115 0.55 -9.84 -8.82
CA ALA A 115 1.03 -11.20 -8.55
C ALA A 115 0.05 -12.27 -9.06
N PHE A 116 -1.25 -12.03 -8.92
CA PHE A 116 -2.29 -12.92 -9.41
C PHE A 116 -2.37 -12.95 -10.94
N MET A 117 -2.19 -11.80 -11.60
CA MET A 117 -2.16 -11.69 -13.07
C MET A 117 -0.92 -12.36 -13.66
N LEU A 118 0.24 -12.18 -13.03
CA LEU A 118 1.51 -12.79 -13.41
C LEU A 118 1.60 -14.28 -13.02
N LYS A 119 0.62 -14.80 -12.28
CA LYS A 119 0.60 -16.17 -11.75
C LYS A 119 1.85 -16.53 -10.96
N THR A 120 2.44 -15.55 -10.27
CA THR A 120 3.63 -15.74 -9.44
C THR A 120 3.30 -16.68 -8.28
N GLU A 121 4.27 -17.51 -7.89
CA GLU A 121 4.13 -18.38 -6.72
C GLU A 121 3.77 -17.55 -5.48
N LYS A 122 2.78 -18.01 -4.70
CA LYS A 122 2.26 -17.28 -3.54
C LYS A 122 3.36 -16.90 -2.55
N LYS A 123 4.30 -17.81 -2.24
CA LYS A 123 5.39 -17.53 -1.29
C LYS A 123 6.26 -16.37 -1.75
N LEU A 124 6.69 -16.41 -3.00
CA LEU A 124 7.52 -15.36 -3.60
C LEU A 124 6.77 -14.03 -3.69
N ALA A 125 5.50 -14.06 -4.10
CA ALA A 125 4.67 -12.87 -4.15
C ALA A 125 4.48 -12.23 -2.76
N TYR A 126 4.19 -13.02 -1.73
CA TYR A 126 4.11 -12.54 -0.34
C TYR A 126 5.41 -11.86 0.07
N PHE A 127 6.54 -12.52 -0.17
CA PHE A 127 7.85 -11.98 0.17
C PHE A 127 8.11 -10.62 -0.53
N LEU A 128 7.86 -10.53 -1.84
CA LEU A 128 8.04 -9.30 -2.62
C LEU A 128 7.11 -8.18 -2.15
N ILE A 129 5.85 -8.51 -1.85
CA ILE A 129 4.88 -7.54 -1.34
C ILE A 129 5.34 -7.00 0.00
N ILE A 130 5.65 -7.87 0.97
CA ILE A 130 6.09 -7.47 2.31
C ILE A 130 7.38 -6.66 2.24
N ALA A 131 8.37 -7.11 1.47
CA ALA A 131 9.63 -6.40 1.31
C ALA A 131 9.40 -4.99 0.73
N GLY A 132 8.61 -4.86 -0.33
CA GLY A 132 8.26 -3.57 -0.91
C GLY A 132 7.48 -2.69 0.09
N SER A 133 6.60 -3.31 0.87
CA SER A 133 5.82 -2.67 1.93
C SER A 133 6.69 -2.00 2.97
N ILE A 134 7.67 -2.75 3.49
CA ILE A 134 8.59 -2.28 4.52
C ILE A 134 9.40 -1.10 3.97
N VAL A 135 9.96 -1.23 2.77
CA VAL A 135 10.76 -0.17 2.15
C VAL A 135 9.91 1.08 1.89
N GLY A 136 8.71 0.93 1.32
CA GLY A 136 7.81 2.05 1.06
C GLY A 136 7.36 2.75 2.35
N THR A 137 7.05 1.98 3.40
CA THR A 137 6.66 2.50 4.71
C THR A 137 7.82 3.24 5.38
N MET A 138 9.03 2.68 5.36
CA MET A 138 10.23 3.36 5.85
C MET A 138 10.45 4.68 5.13
N PHE A 139 10.39 4.68 3.80
CA PHE A 139 10.60 5.89 3.01
C PHE A 139 9.67 7.04 3.42
N ILE A 140 8.37 6.76 3.55
CA ILE A 140 7.38 7.78 3.99
C ILE A 140 7.61 8.18 5.44
N ALA A 141 7.91 7.23 6.30
CA ALA A 141 8.11 7.50 7.72
C ALA A 141 9.31 8.42 7.95
N PHE A 142 10.46 8.13 7.31
CA PHE A 142 11.64 9.00 7.36
C PHE A 142 11.36 10.38 6.75
N PHE A 143 10.73 10.42 5.58
CA PHE A 143 10.38 11.68 4.93
C PHE A 143 9.48 12.55 5.83
N THR A 144 8.46 11.93 6.42
CA THR A 144 7.50 12.62 7.29
C THR A 144 8.15 13.05 8.61
N HIS A 145 8.96 12.20 9.22
CA HIS A 145 9.69 12.54 10.44
C HIS A 145 10.66 13.71 10.21
N GLY A 146 11.35 13.71 9.07
CA GLY A 146 12.22 14.82 8.66
C GLY A 146 11.45 16.14 8.51
N ILE A 147 10.30 16.12 7.84
CA ILE A 147 9.44 17.31 7.68
C ILE A 147 8.95 17.82 9.04
N ILE A 148 8.44 16.94 9.89
CA ILE A 148 7.89 17.33 11.20
C ILE A 148 8.99 17.95 12.08
N ASN A 149 10.18 17.36 12.11
CA ASN A 149 11.30 17.90 12.90
C ASN A 149 11.80 19.23 12.33
N PHE A 150 11.85 19.39 11.01
CA PHE A 150 12.22 20.65 10.38
C PHE A 150 11.24 21.78 10.74
N ILE A 151 9.94 21.50 10.71
CA ILE A 151 8.91 22.47 11.12
C ILE A 151 9.07 22.87 12.59
N LYS A 152 9.33 21.92 13.49
CA LYS A 152 9.57 22.18 14.93
C LYS A 152 10.83 23.00 15.22
N ILE A 153 11.80 23.03 14.30
CA ILE A 153 13.02 23.83 14.46
C ILE A 153 12.77 25.27 14.02
N ILE A 154 11.90 25.48 13.03
CA ILE A 154 11.60 26.79 12.46
C ILE A 154 10.57 27.57 13.28
N PHE A 155 9.59 26.88 13.86
CA PHE A 155 8.49 27.45 14.67
C PHE A 155 8.58 26.98 16.11
#